data_AF-A0A8C3WS34-F1
#
_entry.id   AF-A0A8C3WS34-F1
#
_cell.length_a   1.000
_cell.length_b   1.000
_cell.length_c   1.000
_cell.angle_alpha   90.00
_cell.angle_beta   90.00
_cell.angle_gamma   90.00
#
_symmetry.space_group_name_H-M   'P 1'
#
loop_
_entity.id
_entity.type
_entity.pdbx_description
1 polymer ?
#
loop_
_entity_poly.entity_id
_entity_poly.type
_entity_poly.pdbx_seq_one_letter_code
_entity_poly.pdbx_strand_id
1 'polypeptide(L)'
;MSRRTEDVGQLPASYRHNRPLLSGVTQAEARQPGKSPHFSVNWVAGSADVEVIDATTGKRSCGRSSRLCKHRLSARWARLHGKLSTRIPSHGDAPSLYCEAKLGARTYQSVKQQLFRAFQKAGLGTWVTKPPEQDQFLLTL
;
A
#
# COMPACT_ATOMS: atom_id res chain seq x y z
N MET A 1 19.66 2.94 -18.57
CA MET A 1 18.58 2.81 -17.56
C MET A 1 19.15 2.13 -16.32
N SER A 2 19.26 2.82 -15.18
CA SER A 2 19.87 2.23 -13.99
C SER A 2 18.96 1.14 -13.42
N ARG A 3 19.37 -0.11 -13.53
CA ARG A 3 18.65 -1.26 -12.98
C ARG A 3 19.11 -1.49 -11.55
N ARG A 4 18.70 -0.60 -10.65
CA ARG A 4 19.29 -0.47 -9.30
C ARG A 4 19.07 -1.70 -8.40
N THR A 5 18.10 -2.55 -8.70
CA THR A 5 17.71 -3.71 -7.87
C THR A 5 17.59 -4.98 -8.70
N GLU A 6 18.56 -5.30 -9.57
CA GLU A 6 18.51 -6.58 -10.30
C GLU A 6 18.76 -7.80 -9.41
N ASP A 7 19.45 -7.63 -8.28
CA ASP A 7 19.80 -8.72 -7.37
C ASP A 7 18.89 -8.76 -6.13
N VAL A 8 17.58 -9.00 -6.35
CA VAL A 8 16.62 -9.29 -5.26
C VAL A 8 16.68 -10.77 -4.83
N GLY A 9 17.48 -11.59 -5.51
CA GLY A 9 17.57 -13.02 -5.30
C GLY A 9 16.36 -13.80 -5.86
N GLN A 10 16.23 -15.05 -5.44
CA GLN A 10 15.16 -15.94 -5.88
C GLN A 10 13.82 -15.57 -5.22
N LEU A 11 12.86 -15.16 -6.04
CA LEU A 11 11.50 -14.83 -5.61
C LEU A 11 10.58 -16.08 -5.68
N PRO A 12 9.57 -16.19 -4.79
CA PRO A 12 8.53 -17.21 -4.92
C PRO A 12 7.79 -17.11 -6.25
N ALA A 13 7.21 -18.20 -6.75
CA ALA A 13 6.61 -18.28 -8.09
C ALA A 13 5.53 -17.20 -8.40
N SER A 14 4.81 -16.73 -7.40
CA SER A 14 3.79 -15.67 -7.55
C SER A 14 4.35 -14.24 -7.53
N TYR A 15 5.65 -14.08 -7.32
CA TYR A 15 6.35 -12.80 -7.26
C TYR A 15 7.42 -12.72 -8.34
N ARG A 16 7.61 -11.53 -8.88
CA ARG A 16 8.66 -11.27 -9.87
C ARG A 16 9.17 -9.85 -9.74
N HIS A 17 10.41 -9.63 -10.18
CA HIS A 17 10.91 -8.30 -10.46
C HIS A 17 10.22 -7.80 -11.74
N ASN A 18 9.11 -7.08 -11.57
CA ASN A 18 8.29 -6.65 -12.69
C ASN A 18 9.05 -5.64 -13.57
N ARG A 19 9.16 -5.93 -14.87
CA ARG A 19 9.73 -5.03 -15.88
C ARG A 19 8.59 -4.52 -16.76
N PRO A 20 7.87 -3.45 -16.35
CA PRO A 20 6.79 -2.89 -17.15
C PRO A 20 7.34 -2.23 -18.42
N LEU A 21 6.47 -2.04 -19.41
CA LEU A 21 6.77 -1.19 -20.56
C LEU A 21 6.98 0.25 -20.07
N LEU A 22 8.14 0.82 -20.41
CA LEU A 22 8.45 2.23 -20.15
C LEU A 22 8.39 2.98 -21.48
N SER A 23 7.45 3.90 -21.60
CA SER A 23 7.25 4.71 -22.80
C SER A 23 6.99 6.16 -22.45
N GLY A 24 7.49 7.07 -23.28
CA GLY A 24 7.04 8.46 -23.28
C GLY A 24 5.67 8.58 -23.94
N VAL A 25 5.11 9.78 -23.84
CA VAL A 25 3.91 10.21 -24.58
C VAL A 25 4.33 11.13 -25.74
N THR A 26 3.52 11.21 -26.79
CA THR A 26 3.82 12.03 -27.98
C THR A 26 3.95 13.51 -27.65
N GLN A 27 3.14 14.00 -26.71
CA GLN A 27 3.17 15.38 -26.23
C GLN A 27 3.53 15.37 -24.75
N ALA A 28 4.79 15.69 -24.44
CA ALA A 28 5.26 15.76 -23.06
C ALA A 28 4.85 17.10 -22.43
N GLU A 29 4.43 17.06 -21.16
CA GLU A 29 4.13 18.27 -20.39
C GLU A 29 5.40 19.09 -20.14
N ALA A 30 5.31 20.41 -20.34
CA ALA A 30 6.36 21.33 -19.96
C ALA A 30 6.40 21.51 -18.44
N ARG A 31 7.61 21.68 -17.89
CA ARG A 31 7.80 21.99 -16.47
C ARG A 31 7.07 23.28 -16.11
N GLN A 32 6.12 23.21 -15.18
CA GLN A 32 5.44 24.38 -14.62
C GLN A 32 6.13 24.81 -13.31
N PRO A 33 6.84 25.96 -13.27
CA PRO A 33 7.39 26.47 -12.03
C PRO A 33 6.28 27.00 -11.11
N GLY A 34 6.35 26.71 -9.81
CA GLY A 34 5.36 27.19 -8.85
C GLY A 34 5.28 26.32 -7.59
N LYS A 35 4.44 26.75 -6.65
CA LYS A 35 4.11 25.93 -5.46
C LYS A 35 3.14 24.83 -5.85
N SER A 36 3.42 23.61 -5.41
CA SER A 36 2.47 22.49 -5.55
C SER A 36 1.19 22.76 -4.76
N PRO A 37 0.01 22.34 -5.26
CA PRO A 37 -1.23 22.46 -4.51
C PRO A 37 -1.19 21.71 -3.17
N HIS A 38 -1.92 22.22 -2.17
CA HIS A 38 -2.04 21.61 -0.84
C HIS A 38 -3.09 20.48 -0.78
N PHE A 39 -3.59 20.02 -1.92
CA PHE A 39 -4.62 19.00 -2.00
C PHE A 39 -4.23 17.86 -2.95
N SER A 40 -4.86 16.72 -2.74
CA SER A 40 -4.77 15.53 -3.58
C SER A 40 -6.17 15.11 -4.01
N VAL A 41 -6.34 14.76 -5.28
CA VAL A 41 -7.62 14.29 -5.84
C VAL A 41 -7.50 12.82 -6.19
N ASN A 42 -8.47 12.01 -5.77
CA ASN A 42 -8.57 10.62 -6.17
C ASN A 42 -9.97 10.26 -6.69
N TRP A 43 -10.00 9.31 -7.62
CA TRP A 43 -11.23 8.71 -8.15
C TRP A 43 -11.01 7.22 -8.39
N VAL A 44 -12.05 6.43 -8.21
CA VAL A 44 -12.04 4.99 -8.43
C VAL A 44 -13.23 4.66 -9.31
N ALA A 45 -13.02 3.86 -10.36
CA ALA A 45 -14.09 3.43 -11.26
C ALA A 45 -15.32 2.93 -10.48
N GLY A 46 -16.51 3.37 -10.90
CA GLY A 46 -17.78 3.12 -10.21
C GLY A 46 -18.06 4.08 -9.03
N SER A 47 -17.17 5.02 -8.71
CA SER A 47 -17.48 6.10 -7.77
C SER A 47 -18.26 7.22 -8.47
N ALA A 48 -19.31 7.72 -7.82
CA ALA A 48 -20.09 8.86 -8.31
C ALA A 48 -19.22 10.13 -8.46
N ASP A 49 -18.41 10.44 -7.43
CA ASP A 49 -17.62 11.67 -7.38
C ASP A 49 -16.14 11.42 -7.09
N VAL A 50 -15.32 12.43 -7.42
CA VAL A 50 -13.93 12.56 -6.98
C VAL A 50 -13.86 12.85 -5.47
N GLU A 51 -12.80 12.41 -4.80
CA GLU A 51 -12.51 12.80 -3.41
C GLU A 51 -11.29 13.72 -3.39
N VAL A 52 -11.46 14.87 -2.75
CA VAL A 52 -10.40 15.84 -2.51
C VAL A 52 -9.94 15.73 -1.05
N ILE A 53 -8.63 15.61 -0.87
CA ILE A 53 -7.95 15.41 0.41
C ILE A 53 -6.94 16.54 0.62
N ASP A 54 -6.92 17.11 1.81
CA ASP A 54 -5.83 18.00 2.24
C ASP A 54 -4.56 17.15 2.43
N ALA A 55 -3.51 17.47 1.68
CA ALA A 55 -2.28 16.68 1.62
C ALA A 55 -1.46 16.75 2.92
N THR A 56 -1.69 17.76 3.75
CA THR A 56 -1.01 17.95 5.04
C THR A 56 -1.64 17.08 6.12
N THR A 57 -2.97 17.03 6.16
CA THR A 57 -3.73 16.31 7.20
C THR A 57 -4.07 14.87 6.79
N GLY A 58 -4.08 14.57 5.50
CA GLY A 58 -4.52 13.28 4.96
C GLY A 58 -6.03 13.03 5.09
N LYS A 59 -6.82 14.10 5.31
CA LYS A 59 -8.28 14.04 5.49
C LYS A 59 -9.01 14.93 4.49
N ARG A 60 -10.32 14.71 4.34
CA ARG A 60 -11.20 15.58 3.56
C ARG A 60 -11.36 16.92 4.29
N SER A 61 -11.72 17.97 3.55
CA SER A 61 -11.99 19.31 4.13
C SER A 61 -13.04 19.30 5.25
N CYS A 62 -14.01 18.39 5.19
CA CYS A 62 -15.00 18.17 6.24
C CYS A 62 -14.48 17.38 7.46
N GLY A 63 -13.17 17.15 7.57
CA GLY A 63 -12.53 16.39 8.64
C GLY A 63 -12.69 14.86 8.54
N ARG A 64 -13.47 14.36 7.57
CA ARG A 64 -13.71 12.92 7.39
C ARG A 64 -12.49 12.21 6.79
N SER A 65 -12.29 10.97 7.21
CA SER A 65 -11.27 10.08 6.65
C SER A 65 -11.48 9.82 5.15
N SER A 66 -10.36 9.73 4.41
CA SER A 66 -10.36 9.35 2.99
C SER A 66 -10.92 7.94 2.76
N ARG A 67 -11.55 7.71 1.61
CA ARG A 67 -11.92 6.38 1.12
C ARG A 67 -10.71 5.43 0.98
N LEU A 68 -9.51 5.98 0.87
CA LEU A 68 -8.23 5.28 0.69
C LEU A 68 -7.43 5.11 1.99
N CYS A 69 -7.94 5.60 3.14
CA CYS A 69 -7.20 5.46 4.40
C CYS A 69 -7.12 4.00 4.85
N LYS A 70 -6.13 3.69 5.71
CA LYS A 70 -5.88 2.33 6.23
C LYS A 70 -7.15 1.69 6.79
N HIS A 71 -7.90 2.42 7.63
CA HIS A 71 -9.15 1.95 8.24
C HIS A 71 -10.22 1.60 7.19
N ARG A 72 -10.38 2.40 6.13
CA ARG A 72 -11.42 2.12 5.13
C ARG A 72 -11.08 0.92 4.26
N LEU A 73 -9.80 0.76 3.92
CA LEU A 73 -9.32 -0.40 3.16
C LEU A 73 -9.36 -1.67 4.00
N SER A 74 -8.96 -1.60 5.28
CA SER A 74 -8.98 -2.75 6.18
C SER A 74 -10.40 -3.21 6.50
N ALA A 75 -11.36 -2.31 6.65
CA ALA A 75 -12.78 -2.67 6.82
C ALA A 75 -13.35 -3.39 5.57
N ARG A 76 -12.99 -2.91 4.36
CA ARG A 76 -13.38 -3.60 3.11
C ARG A 76 -12.76 -5.00 3.03
N TRP A 77 -11.49 -5.13 3.43
CA TRP A 77 -10.80 -6.41 3.50
C TRP A 77 -11.46 -7.36 4.51
N ALA A 78 -11.76 -6.89 5.73
CA ALA A 78 -12.36 -7.71 6.79
C ALA A 78 -13.74 -8.25 6.37
N ARG A 79 -14.56 -7.41 5.72
CA ARG A 79 -15.83 -7.84 5.14
C ARG A 79 -15.66 -8.89 4.04
N LEU A 80 -14.65 -8.75 3.18
CA LEU A 80 -14.38 -9.74 2.14
C LEU A 80 -13.88 -11.06 2.75
N HIS A 81 -12.97 -10.97 3.72
CA HIS A 81 -12.44 -12.11 4.45
C HIS A 81 -13.58 -12.91 5.10
N GLY A 82 -14.47 -12.25 5.84
CA GLY A 82 -15.63 -12.91 6.45
C GLY A 82 -16.58 -13.60 5.46
N LYS A 83 -16.68 -13.12 4.22
CA LYS A 83 -17.48 -13.77 3.16
C LYS A 83 -16.78 -14.98 2.51
N LEU A 84 -15.45 -14.95 2.45
CA LEU A 84 -14.65 -15.99 1.80
C LEU A 84 -14.18 -17.08 2.78
N SER A 85 -14.14 -16.79 4.08
CA SER A 85 -13.83 -17.76 5.11
C SER A 85 -14.94 -18.82 5.17
N THR A 86 -14.72 -19.95 4.49
CA THR A 86 -15.62 -21.11 4.50
C THR A 86 -15.49 -21.98 5.74
N ARG A 87 -14.56 -21.66 6.64
CA ARG A 87 -14.35 -22.37 7.91
C ARG A 87 -15.17 -21.73 9.02
N ILE A 88 -15.75 -22.56 9.89
CA ILE A 88 -16.25 -22.13 11.20
C ILE A 88 -15.06 -21.50 11.93
N PRO A 89 -15.09 -20.21 12.30
CA PRO A 89 -13.97 -19.59 12.96
C PRO A 89 -13.72 -20.29 14.30
N SER A 90 -12.55 -20.90 14.48
CA SER A 90 -12.10 -21.25 15.83
C SER A 90 -11.67 -19.97 16.55
N HIS A 91 -11.80 -19.94 17.87
CA HIS A 91 -11.28 -18.84 18.68
C HIS A 91 -9.78 -18.66 18.39
N GLY A 92 -9.41 -17.51 17.81
CA GLY A 92 -8.02 -17.16 17.47
C GLY A 92 -7.64 -17.23 15.98
N ASP A 93 -8.52 -17.67 15.08
CA ASP A 93 -8.20 -17.80 13.65
C ASP A 93 -8.29 -16.49 12.85
N ALA A 94 -9.06 -15.52 13.32
CA ALA A 94 -9.27 -14.24 12.64
C ALA A 94 -8.40 -13.14 13.25
N PRO A 95 -7.62 -12.38 12.45
CA PRO A 95 -6.86 -11.26 12.97
C PRO A 95 -7.81 -10.20 13.53
N SER A 96 -7.49 -9.69 14.71
CA SER A 96 -8.27 -8.65 15.39
C SER A 96 -7.71 -7.26 15.10
N LEU A 97 -6.40 -7.19 14.87
CA LEU A 97 -5.65 -5.97 14.58
C LEU A 97 -5.25 -5.90 13.10
N TYR A 98 -5.13 -4.68 12.60
CA TYR A 98 -4.66 -4.44 11.23
C TYR A 98 -3.23 -4.95 10.99
N CYS A 99 -2.33 -4.80 11.97
CA CYS A 99 -0.98 -5.34 11.91
C CYS A 99 -0.97 -6.87 11.83
N GLU A 100 -1.81 -7.56 12.61
CA GLU A 100 -1.94 -9.03 12.57
C GLU A 100 -2.41 -9.51 11.20
N ALA A 101 -3.43 -8.85 10.63
CA ALA A 101 -3.92 -9.18 9.29
C ALA A 101 -2.83 -9.06 8.22
N LYS A 102 -1.99 -8.01 8.33
CA LYS A 102 -0.82 -7.86 7.44
C LYS A 102 0.24 -8.94 7.66
N LEU A 103 0.50 -9.33 8.91
CA LEU A 103 1.46 -10.40 9.23
C LEU A 103 0.98 -11.76 8.74
N GLY A 104 -0.34 -11.97 8.65
CA GLY A 104 -0.95 -13.16 8.05
C GLY A 104 -0.49 -13.42 6.60
N ALA A 105 -0.12 -12.38 5.84
CA ALA A 105 0.42 -12.49 4.49
C ALA A 105 1.91 -12.89 4.48
N ARG A 106 2.24 -14.09 5.00
CA ARG A 106 3.63 -14.55 5.24
C ARG A 106 4.54 -14.46 4.01
N THR A 107 4.09 -14.90 2.84
CA THR A 107 4.87 -14.84 1.60
C THR A 107 5.22 -13.40 1.21
N TYR A 108 4.24 -12.49 1.33
CA TYR A 108 4.46 -11.06 1.08
C TYR A 108 5.49 -10.48 2.04
N GLN A 109 5.39 -10.81 3.34
CA GLN A 109 6.35 -10.32 4.34
C GLN A 109 7.78 -10.81 4.05
N SER A 110 7.94 -12.08 3.66
CA SER A 110 9.24 -12.64 3.27
C SER A 110 9.84 -11.90 2.06
N VAL A 111 9.06 -11.72 0.99
CA VAL A 111 9.51 -11.02 -0.23
C VAL A 111 9.85 -9.56 0.07
N LYS A 112 9.06 -8.88 0.91
CA LYS A 112 9.35 -7.51 1.36
C LYS A 112 10.71 -7.43 2.08
N GLN A 113 11.04 -8.40 2.94
CA GLN A 113 12.33 -8.45 3.61
C GLN A 113 13.48 -8.74 2.65
N GLN A 114 13.28 -9.60 1.64
CA GLN A 114 14.27 -9.81 0.58
C GLN A 114 14.56 -8.51 -0.18
N LEU A 115 13.52 -7.74 -0.52
CA LEU A 115 13.69 -6.42 -1.15
C LEU A 115 14.51 -5.45 -0.29
N PHE A 116 14.24 -5.39 1.01
CA PHE A 116 15.00 -4.52 1.92
C PHE A 116 16.47 -4.91 1.98
N ARG A 117 16.77 -6.21 2.06
CA ARG A 117 18.14 -6.72 2.02
C ARG A 117 18.82 -6.45 0.68
N ALA A 118 18.09 -6.53 -0.43
CA ALA A 118 18.63 -6.24 -1.75
C ALA A 118 19.10 -4.79 -1.86
N PHE A 119 18.34 -3.82 -1.35
CA PHE A 119 18.78 -2.42 -1.29
C PHE A 119 20.08 -2.26 -0.47
N GLN A 120 20.14 -2.88 0.71
CA GLN A 120 21.31 -2.81 1.57
C GLN A 120 22.54 -3.46 0.91
N LYS A 121 22.37 -4.65 0.32
CA LYS A 121 23.44 -5.38 -0.39
C LYS A 121 23.97 -4.61 -1.59
N ALA A 122 23.09 -3.88 -2.29
CA ALA A 122 23.47 -3.03 -3.42
C ALA A 122 24.09 -1.68 -3.01
N GLY A 123 24.28 -1.43 -1.70
CA GLY A 123 24.81 -0.15 -1.21
C GLY A 123 23.84 1.03 -1.38
N LEU A 124 22.53 0.77 -1.50
CA LEU A 124 21.49 1.78 -1.71
C LEU A 124 20.81 2.25 -0.42
N GLY A 125 21.34 1.81 0.74
CA GLY A 125 20.83 2.16 2.06
C GLY A 125 19.72 1.23 2.57
N THR A 126 19.16 1.60 3.71
CA THR A 126 18.16 0.81 4.44
C THR A 126 16.76 1.40 4.25
N TRP A 127 15.76 0.53 4.05
CA TRP A 127 14.38 0.96 3.93
C TRP A 127 13.83 1.48 5.27
N VAL A 128 13.34 2.72 5.30
CA VAL A 128 12.76 3.33 6.50
C VAL A 128 11.28 2.94 6.62
N THR A 129 10.89 2.35 7.75
CA THR A 129 9.50 2.02 8.05
C THR A 129 8.90 2.99 9.05
N LYS A 130 7.58 3.13 9.03
CA LYS A 130 6.85 3.88 10.06
C LYS A 130 6.85 3.10 11.38
N PRO A 131 6.65 3.79 12.52
CA PRO A 131 6.47 3.14 13.82
C PRO A 131 5.31 2.13 13.78
N PRO A 132 5.44 0.95 14.41
CA PRO A 132 4.46 -0.12 14.35
C PRO A 132 3.08 0.28 14.91
N GLU A 133 3.05 1.23 15.85
CA GLU A 133 1.85 1.76 16.50
C GLU A 133 0.87 2.34 15.46
N GLN A 134 1.37 2.83 14.33
CA GLN A 134 0.53 3.35 13.25
C GLN A 134 -0.36 2.28 12.57
N ASP A 135 -0.06 1.00 12.76
CA ASP A 135 -0.82 -0.16 12.27
C ASP A 135 -1.50 -0.95 13.41
N GLN A 136 -1.35 -0.55 14.68
CA GLN A 136 -1.95 -1.19 15.86
C GLN A 136 -3.35 -0.62 16.15
N PHE A 137 -4.30 -0.89 15.25
CA PHE A 137 -5.71 -0.55 15.47
C PHE A 137 -6.62 -1.73 15.12
N LEU A 138 -7.80 -1.79 15.74
CA LEU A 138 -8.78 -2.84 15.54
C LEU A 138 -9.34 -2.83 14.13
N LEU A 139 -9.56 -4.01 13.56
CA LEU A 139 -10.32 -4.15 12.34
C LEU A 139 -11.80 -3.90 12.63
N THR A 140 -12.33 -2.83 12.05
CA THR A 140 -13.78 -2.57 12.07
C THR A 140 -14.46 -3.44 11.01
N LEU A 141 -15.39 -4.29 11.44
CA LEU A 141 -16.28 -5.07 10.55
C LEU A 141 -17.42 -4.20 10.01
#